data_AF-A0A6L9J0R9-F1
#
_entry.id   AF-A0A6L9J0R9-F1
#
_cell.length_a   1.000
_cell.length_b   1.000
_cell.length_c   1.000
_cell.angle_alpha   90.00
_cell.angle_beta   90.00
_cell.angle_gamma   90.00
#
_symmetry.space_group_name_H-M   'P 1'
#
loop_
_entity.id
_entity.type
_entity.pdbx_description
1 polymer ?
#
loop_
_entity_poly.entity_id
_entity_poly.type
_entity_poly.pdbx_seq_one_letter_code
_entity_poly.pdbx_strand_id
1 'polypeptide(L)'
;MALAIGIGLQNFPEGIAVAMPLRREGMQSVKAFMYGQASGMVEPIAGIIGAAAVLAIRPLLPYALAFAAGAMIFVVAEEVIPES
;
A
#
# COMPACT_ATOMS: atom_id res chain seq x y z
N MET A 1 -0.47 11.91 7.46
CA MET A 1 -0.60 11.63 8.91
C MET A 1 -1.76 10.69 9.20
N ALA A 2 -3.00 11.00 8.81
CA ALA A 2 -4.16 10.13 9.05
C ALA A 2 -3.95 8.67 8.58
N LEU A 3 -3.38 8.47 7.38
CA LEU A 3 -3.05 7.14 6.86
C LEU A 3 -2.03 6.40 7.74
N ALA A 4 -0.91 7.03 8.08
CA ALA A 4 0.14 6.42 8.90
C ALA A 4 -0.36 6.07 10.31
N ILE A 5 -1.20 6.93 10.90
CA ILE A 5 -1.86 6.66 12.18
C ILE A 5 -2.85 5.49 12.05
N GLY A 6 -3.62 5.44 10.96
CA GLY A 6 -4.53 4.33 10.68
C GLY A 6 -3.80 2.99 10.54
N ILE A 7 -2.69 2.98 9.80
CA ILE A 7 -1.81 1.80 9.65
C ILE A 7 -1.26 1.37 11.01
N GLY A 8 -0.77 2.30 11.83
CA GLY A 8 -0.27 1.99 13.18
C GLY A 8 -1.36 1.41 14.10
N LEU A 9 -2.59 1.89 13.99
CA LEU A 9 -3.73 1.38 14.77
C LEU A 9 -4.14 -0.04 14.37
N GLN A 10 -4.15 -0.37 13.06
CA GLN A 10 -4.48 -1.74 12.61
C GLN A 10 -3.36 -2.76 12.89
N ASN A 11 -2.11 -2.30 12.96
CA ASN A 11 -0.95 -3.16 13.24
C ASN A 11 -1.04 -3.83 14.61
N PHE A 12 -1.70 -3.19 15.57
CA PHE A 12 -1.85 -3.76 16.91
C PHE A 12 -2.75 -5.01 16.90
N PRO A 13 -3.98 -4.99 16.33
CA PRO A 13 -4.75 -6.20 16.03
C PRO A 13 -4.01 -7.26 15.21
N GLU A 14 -3.27 -6.86 14.15
CA GLU A 14 -2.51 -7.79 13.31
C GLU A 14 -1.40 -8.49 14.10
N GLY A 15 -0.62 -7.75 14.89
CA GLY A 15 0.43 -8.31 15.73
C GLY A 15 -0.10 -9.32 16.74
N ILE A 16 -1.30 -9.08 17.29
CA ILE A 16 -1.99 -10.04 18.17
C ILE A 16 -2.46 -11.27 17.38
N ALA A 17 -3.00 -11.07 16.17
CA ALA A 17 -3.44 -12.16 15.29
C ALA A 17 -2.29 -13.10 14.90
N VAL A 18 -1.06 -12.59 14.79
CA VAL A 18 0.16 -13.40 14.55
C VAL A 18 0.69 -14.02 15.86
N ALA A 19 0.66 -13.29 16.98
CA ALA A 19 1.20 -13.79 18.25
C ALA A 19 0.33 -14.88 18.91
N MET A 20 -1.01 -14.81 18.77
CA MET A 20 -1.93 -15.79 19.38
C MET A 20 -1.74 -17.24 18.89
N PRO A 21 -1.64 -17.55 17.59
CA PRO A 21 -1.38 -18.91 17.13
C PRO A 21 -0.01 -19.42 17.59
N LEU A 22 1.03 -18.60 17.52
CA LEU A 22 2.35 -18.94 18.06
C LEU A 22 2.31 -19.28 19.55
N ARG A 23 1.48 -18.58 20.33
CA ARG A 23 1.26 -18.90 21.74
C ARG A 23 0.52 -20.22 21.94
N ARG A 24 -0.47 -20.53 21.09
CA ARG A 24 -1.22 -21.80 21.10
C ARG A 24 -0.34 -23.00 20.73
N GLU A 25 0.68 -22.80 19.91
CA GLU A 25 1.68 -23.82 19.55
C GLU A 25 2.70 -24.09 20.69
N GLY A 26 2.49 -23.51 21.87
CA GLY A 26 3.30 -23.78 23.07
C GLY A 26 4.46 -22.79 23.26
N MET A 27 4.60 -21.79 22.40
CA MET A 27 5.65 -20.79 22.54
C MET A 27 5.39 -19.87 23.74
N GLN A 28 6.46 -19.42 24.40
CA GLN A 28 6.35 -18.54 25.58
C GLN A 28 5.74 -17.18 25.18
N SER A 29 4.88 -16.63 26.03
CA SER A 29 4.10 -15.40 25.77
C SER A 29 4.94 -14.23 25.26
N VAL A 30 6.10 -13.99 25.87
CA VAL A 30 7.03 -12.91 25.48
C VAL A 30 7.60 -13.16 24.09
N LYS A 31 7.99 -14.41 23.80
CA LYS A 31 8.55 -14.78 22.50
C LYS A 31 7.50 -14.66 21.40
N ALA A 32 6.27 -15.12 21.66
CA ALA A 32 5.14 -15.00 20.73
C ALA A 32 4.80 -13.53 20.41
N PHE A 33 4.79 -12.67 21.44
CA PHE A 33 4.63 -11.23 21.27
C PHE A 33 5.75 -10.61 20.45
N MET A 34 7.02 -10.97 20.72
CA MET A 34 8.15 -10.44 19.94
C MET A 34 8.09 -10.85 18.47
N TYR A 35 7.68 -12.08 18.16
CA TYR A 35 7.50 -12.50 16.76
C TYR A 35 6.33 -11.79 16.09
N GLY A 36 5.22 -11.55 16.80
CA GLY A 36 4.10 -10.76 16.26
C GLY A 36 4.47 -9.29 16.00
N GLN A 37 5.34 -8.70 16.81
CA GLN A 37 5.90 -7.36 16.55
C GLN A 37 6.91 -7.40 15.39
N ALA A 38 7.75 -8.44 15.32
CA ALA A 38 8.74 -8.60 14.27
C ALA A 38 8.09 -8.77 12.88
N SER A 39 6.90 -9.39 12.79
CA SER A 39 6.17 -9.45 11.52
C SER A 39 5.73 -8.07 11.03
N GLY A 40 5.41 -7.14 11.93
CA GLY A 40 5.07 -5.76 11.58
C GLY A 40 6.24 -4.95 11.01
N MET A 41 7.50 -5.36 11.25
CA MET A 41 8.68 -4.69 10.69
C MET A 41 8.77 -4.78 9.16
N VAL A 42 8.04 -5.71 8.53
CA VAL A 42 7.94 -5.79 7.07
C VAL A 42 7.34 -4.53 6.47
N GLU A 43 6.39 -3.88 7.15
CA GLU A 43 5.68 -2.73 6.63
C GLU A 43 6.55 -1.48 6.40
N PRO A 44 7.39 -1.01 7.36
CA PRO A 44 8.26 0.13 7.10
C PRO A 44 9.29 -0.16 6.00
N ILE A 45 9.78 -1.39 5.90
CA ILE A 45 10.72 -1.80 4.84
C ILE A 45 10.02 -1.72 3.47
N ALA A 46 8.85 -2.34 3.34
CA ALA A 46 8.07 -2.30 2.11
C ALA A 46 7.61 -0.87 1.77
N GLY A 47 7.27 -0.06 2.78
CA GLY A 47 6.91 1.34 2.64
C GLY A 47 8.05 2.20 2.07
N ILE A 48 9.29 1.99 2.53
CA ILE A 48 10.47 2.67 1.99
C ILE A 48 10.71 2.25 0.53
N ILE A 49 10.61 0.95 0.22
CA ILE A 49 10.77 0.44 -1.14
C ILE A 49 9.70 1.03 -2.07
N GLY A 50 8.44 1.04 -1.64
CA GLY A 50 7.33 1.66 -2.38
C GLY A 50 7.54 3.15 -2.60
N ALA A 51 8.00 3.88 -1.58
CA ALA A 51 8.34 5.29 -1.71
C ALA A 51 9.46 5.53 -2.72
N ALA A 52 10.52 4.71 -2.70
CA ALA A 52 11.61 4.78 -3.67
C ALA A 52 11.12 4.50 -5.10
N ALA A 53 10.27 3.49 -5.29
CA ALA A 53 9.67 3.17 -6.59
C ALA A 53 8.81 4.33 -7.13
N VAL A 54 8.00 4.96 -6.27
CA VAL A 54 7.23 6.15 -6.64
C VAL A 54 8.14 7.30 -7.05
N LEU A 55 9.21 7.55 -6.29
CA LEU A 55 10.18 8.60 -6.62
C LEU A 55 10.85 8.35 -7.97
N ALA A 56 11.14 7.09 -8.31
CA ALA A 56 11.70 6.72 -9.60
C ALA A 56 10.70 6.93 -10.76
N ILE A 57 9.41 6.66 -10.55
CA ILE A 57 8.36 6.81 -11.58
C ILE A 57 7.88 8.25 -11.75
N ARG A 58 8.04 9.11 -10.73
CA ARG A 58 7.52 10.49 -10.73
C ARG A 58 7.81 11.30 -12.00
N PRO A 59 9.02 11.26 -12.60
CA PRO A 59 9.30 11.98 -13.84
C PRO A 59 8.49 11.50 -15.04
N LEU A 60 8.02 10.25 -15.02
CA LEU A 60 7.19 9.66 -16.08
C LEU A 60 5.71 10.02 -15.95
N LEU A 61 5.25 10.36 -14.73
CA LEU A 61 3.84 10.64 -14.45
C LEU A 61 3.23 11.73 -15.34
N PRO A 62 3.88 12.90 -15.61
CA PRO A 62 3.29 13.92 -16.46
C PRO A 62 3.02 13.43 -17.89
N TYR A 63 3.93 12.62 -18.43
CA TYR A 63 3.77 12.05 -19.78
C TYR A 63 2.63 11.03 -19.81
N ALA A 64 2.55 10.15 -18.81
CA ALA A 64 1.47 9.17 -18.70
C ALA A 64 0.10 9.85 -18.52
N LEU A 65 0.03 10.90 -17.69
CA LEU A 65 -1.19 11.68 -17.47
C LEU A 65 -1.60 12.47 -18.71
N ALA A 66 -0.64 13.09 -19.42
CA ALA A 66 -0.92 13.79 -20.66
C ALA A 66 -1.44 12.84 -21.74
N PHE A 67 -0.85 11.64 -21.85
CA PHE A 67 -1.31 10.58 -22.74
C PHE A 67 -2.74 10.14 -22.39
N ALA A 68 -3.02 9.85 -21.12
CA ALA A 68 -4.36 9.47 -20.66
C ALA A 68 -5.39 10.58 -20.92
N ALA A 69 -5.03 11.84 -20.66
CA ALA A 69 -5.90 12.99 -20.93
C ALA A 69 -6.20 13.13 -22.43
N GLY A 70 -5.19 12.99 -23.29
CA GLY A 70 -5.37 13.00 -24.75
C GLY A 70 -6.30 11.90 -25.24
N ALA A 71 -6.15 10.69 -24.72
CA ALA A 71 -7.05 9.57 -25.02
C ALA A 71 -8.50 9.87 -24.60
N MET A 72 -8.71 10.43 -23.40
CA MET A 72 -10.05 10.80 -22.93
C MET A 72 -10.68 11.92 -23.78
N ILE A 73 -9.90 12.90 -24.24
CA ILE A 73 -10.40 13.96 -25.13
C ILE A 73 -10.86 13.38 -26.47
N PHE A 74 -10.09 12.45 -27.05
CA PHE A 74 -10.47 11.78 -28.29
C PHE A 74 -11.78 10.99 -28.15
N VAL A 75 -11.88 10.17 -27.10
CA VAL A 75 -13.10 9.38 -26.82
C VAL A 75 -14.32 10.28 -26.69
N VAL A 76 -14.22 11.37 -25.91
CA VAL A 76 -15.33 12.32 -25.76
C VAL A 76 -15.66 13.02 -27.07
N ALA A 77 -14.66 13.36 -27.89
CA ALA A 77 -14.89 13.96 -29.20
C ALA A 77 -15.66 13.02 -30.13
N GLU A 78 -15.34 11.72 -30.15
CA GLU A 78 -16.09 10.72 -30.93
C GLU A 78 -17.49 10.48 -30.37
N GLU A 79 -17.67 10.47 -29.05
CA GLU A 79 -19.00 10.26 -28.46
C GLU A 79 -19.94 11.45 -28.67
N VAL A 80 -19.40 12.68 -28.74
CA VAL A 80 -20.19 13.92 -28.85
C VAL A 80 -20.38 14.37 -30.30
N ILE A 81 -19.43 14.11 -31.19
CA ILE A 81 -19.57 14.39 -32.62
C ILE A 81 -20.19 13.15 -33.27
N PRO A 82 -21.50 13.14 -33.56
CA PRO A 82 -22.13 11.99 -34.15
C PRO A 82 -21.47 11.70 -35.51
N GLU A 83 -21.04 10.46 -35.72
CA GLU A 83 -20.83 9.96 -37.08
C GLU A 83 -22.15 10.16 -37.83
N SER A 84 -22.14 11.11 -38.77
CA SER A 84 -23.24 11.39 -39.68
C SER A 84 -23.54 10.20 -40.58
#